data_AF-A0A3B3SDU7-F1
#
_entry.id   AF-A0A3B3SDU7-F1
#
_cell.length_a   1.000
_cell.length_b   1.000
_cell.length_c   1.000
_cell.angle_alpha   90.00
_cell.angle_beta   90.00
_cell.angle_gamma   90.00
#
_symmetry.space_group_name_H-M   'P 1'
#
loop_
_entity.id
_entity.type
_entity.pdbx_description
1 polymer ?
#
loop_
_entity_poly.entity_id
_entity_poly.type
_entity_poly.pdbx_seq_one_letter_code
_entity_poly.pdbx_strand_id
1 'polypeptide(L)'
;MMEFQFVLLGVEQALDTKDVEALAFLCSDLLRRDLRGVTAACELFSMLQKEDLLSAEDPSLLTELLTICGHIKLIREHRLPPASSNVTSYRKMLFELSEEITQEDLKSIKFLLQKNLPRSRLDETTTMFKLLLEMEKADELSHSNLETLEKVVGKINPKLKSKISHYMKTQGTHSQETGESRTESVKLSMPEQSLPTEQSPLVSHISHTPAVMQELICGPVETEFRSLSFSLSQASSCCNRQSNSNDGGPAETLSSTNPLRAEASDSTVDHKPEALDTPLDDQALGVYEMKGEKRGFCLIINNYDFSNSQPSLNIREGTHKDAKNLEDVFRWLGFETSVEHDCSHEKILSLLQSLRDKDHTLMDVLVCCVLSHGQLGAVYGVDGRVVPLKDLTEPFSGSRCPTLRDKPKLFFVQACQDKPRQTCASVQADGDVDSDARVPKDSLHDAADILLGMSSVPYSLSYRDGKQGTWYIQSLCRNLLQLVPREADLLSILTEVNNDVSKMSDQTGTKRQIPQPAFSLRKKVVFPVPKAPAPSLSK
;
A
#
# COMPACT_ATOMS: atom_id res chain seq x y z
N MET A 1 5.22 -19.74 5.96
CA MET A 1 5.38 -18.26 5.94
C MET A 1 5.38 -17.55 4.55
N MET A 2 6.45 -17.56 3.72
CA MET A 2 6.49 -16.66 2.52
C MET A 2 5.39 -16.90 1.48
N GLU A 3 5.06 -18.15 1.14
CA GLU A 3 3.99 -18.48 0.17
C GLU A 3 2.62 -17.89 0.54
N PHE A 4 2.25 -17.94 1.83
CA PHE A 4 0.92 -17.53 2.26
C PHE A 4 0.65 -16.04 2.10
N GLN A 5 1.69 -15.20 2.17
CA GLN A 5 1.55 -13.76 1.93
C GLN A 5 1.23 -13.46 0.45
N PHE A 6 1.66 -14.30 -0.49
CA PHE A 6 1.22 -14.22 -1.89
C PHE A 6 -0.22 -14.69 -2.08
N VAL A 7 -0.69 -15.65 -1.25
CA VAL A 7 -2.10 -16.06 -1.23
C VAL A 7 -2.99 -14.91 -0.73
N LEU A 8 -2.63 -14.28 0.40
CA LEU A 8 -3.37 -13.12 0.92
C LEU A 8 -3.41 -11.95 -0.07
N LEU A 9 -2.30 -11.66 -0.76
CA LEU A 9 -2.23 -10.59 -1.76
C LEU A 9 -3.04 -10.93 -3.03
N GLY A 10 -2.99 -12.18 -3.51
CA GLY A 10 -3.79 -12.61 -4.67
C GLY A 10 -5.29 -12.59 -4.38
N VAL A 11 -5.67 -12.96 -3.16
CA VAL A 11 -7.05 -12.79 -2.67
C VAL A 11 -7.42 -11.31 -2.59
N GLU A 12 -6.62 -10.46 -1.92
CA GLU A 12 -6.86 -9.01 -1.83
C GLU A 12 -7.08 -8.35 -3.19
N GLN A 13 -6.26 -8.67 -4.19
CA GLN A 13 -6.38 -8.09 -5.54
C GLN A 13 -7.66 -8.49 -6.28
N ALA A 14 -8.37 -9.53 -5.82
CA ALA A 14 -9.59 -10.04 -6.42
C ALA A 14 -10.88 -9.64 -5.66
N LEU A 15 -10.76 -9.03 -4.47
CA LEU A 15 -11.89 -8.60 -3.64
C LEU A 15 -12.25 -7.14 -3.94
N ASP A 16 -13.53 -6.84 -4.09
CA ASP A 16 -14.03 -5.46 -4.20
C ASP A 16 -14.36 -4.82 -2.84
N THR A 17 -14.82 -3.58 -2.83
CA THR A 17 -15.13 -2.85 -1.58
C THR A 17 -16.29 -3.46 -0.79
N LYS A 18 -17.23 -4.17 -1.44
CA LYS A 18 -18.31 -4.89 -0.78
C LYS A 18 -17.82 -6.21 -0.19
N ASP A 19 -16.93 -6.89 -0.91
CA ASP A 19 -16.25 -8.09 -0.38
C ASP A 19 -15.50 -7.77 0.91
N VAL A 20 -14.74 -6.66 0.94
CA VAL A 20 -14.04 -6.21 2.16
C VAL A 20 -15.03 -5.88 3.29
N GLU A 21 -16.14 -5.21 3.01
CA GLU A 21 -17.17 -4.90 4.02
C GLU A 21 -17.83 -6.19 4.57
N ALA A 22 -18.12 -7.16 3.71
CA ALA A 22 -18.64 -8.47 4.08
C ALA A 22 -17.66 -9.28 4.94
N LEU A 23 -16.40 -9.35 4.54
CA LEU A 23 -15.35 -10.03 5.30
C LEU A 23 -15.13 -9.38 6.67
N ALA A 24 -15.11 -8.05 6.74
CA ALA A 24 -15.01 -7.29 7.98
C ALA A 24 -16.23 -7.55 8.88
N PHE A 25 -17.45 -7.60 8.32
CA PHE A 25 -18.65 -7.97 9.06
C PHE A 25 -18.55 -9.39 9.66
N LEU A 26 -18.15 -10.38 8.86
CA LEU A 26 -18.02 -11.78 9.28
C LEU A 26 -16.96 -12.00 10.37
N CYS A 27 -15.95 -11.13 10.47
CA CYS A 27 -14.89 -11.21 11.47
C CYS A 27 -15.13 -10.38 12.75
N SER A 28 -16.24 -9.65 12.82
CA SER A 28 -16.45 -8.62 13.85
C SER A 28 -16.73 -9.12 15.27
N ASP A 29 -17.05 -10.40 15.44
CA ASP A 29 -17.09 -11.11 16.73
C ASP A 29 -15.79 -11.87 17.05
N LEU A 30 -14.90 -12.06 16.06
CA LEU A 30 -13.59 -12.70 16.24
C LEU A 30 -12.51 -11.72 16.71
N LEU A 31 -12.61 -10.44 16.30
CA LEU A 31 -11.63 -9.40 16.61
C LEU A 31 -12.12 -8.47 17.73
N ARG A 32 -11.26 -8.21 18.73
CA ARG A 32 -11.55 -7.30 19.87
C ARG A 32 -11.53 -5.80 19.51
N ARG A 33 -11.74 -5.47 18.23
CA ARG A 33 -11.58 -4.12 17.66
C ARG A 33 -12.75 -3.79 16.74
N ASP A 34 -13.09 -2.52 16.65
CA ASP A 34 -14.19 -2.08 15.79
C ASP A 34 -13.78 -2.08 14.30
N LEU A 35 -14.40 -2.95 13.50
CA LEU A 35 -14.04 -3.14 12.09
C LEU A 35 -14.80 -2.21 11.13
N ARG A 36 -15.68 -1.32 11.63
CA ARG A 36 -16.49 -0.40 10.80
C ARG A 36 -15.69 0.55 9.91
N GLY A 37 -14.43 0.82 10.24
CA GLY A 37 -13.52 1.67 9.47
C GLY A 37 -12.61 0.91 8.48
N VAL A 38 -12.63 -0.43 8.50
CA VAL A 38 -11.74 -1.24 7.65
C VAL A 38 -12.21 -1.17 6.20
N THR A 39 -11.36 -0.64 5.33
CA THR A 39 -11.68 -0.39 3.91
C THR A 39 -10.80 -1.16 2.93
N ALA A 40 -9.76 -1.85 3.42
CA ALA A 40 -8.86 -2.66 2.61
C ALA A 40 -8.71 -4.09 3.16
N ALA A 41 -8.62 -5.09 2.28
CA ALA A 41 -8.43 -6.48 2.68
C ALA A 41 -7.11 -6.71 3.43
N CYS A 42 -6.00 -6.05 3.01
CA CYS A 42 -4.72 -6.14 3.74
C CYS A 42 -4.82 -5.67 5.19
N GLU A 43 -5.66 -4.69 5.51
CA GLU A 43 -5.88 -4.22 6.88
C GLU A 43 -6.58 -5.32 7.70
N LEU A 44 -7.70 -5.85 7.20
CA LEU A 44 -8.44 -6.93 7.85
C LEU A 44 -7.56 -8.16 8.07
N PHE A 45 -6.85 -8.61 7.04
CA PHE A 45 -5.94 -9.75 7.14
C PHE A 45 -4.85 -9.45 8.17
N SER A 46 -4.22 -8.28 8.13
CA SER A 46 -3.22 -7.87 9.12
C SER A 46 -3.74 -7.83 10.56
N MET A 47 -5.04 -7.59 10.78
CA MET A 47 -5.67 -7.69 12.10
C MET A 47 -5.87 -9.15 12.52
N LEU A 48 -6.39 -10.00 11.64
CA LEU A 48 -6.54 -11.44 11.88
C LEU A 48 -5.18 -12.12 12.16
N GLN A 49 -4.11 -11.72 11.45
CA GLN A 49 -2.76 -12.24 11.69
C GLN A 49 -2.16 -11.80 13.03
N LYS A 50 -2.60 -10.66 13.60
CA LYS A 50 -2.10 -10.14 14.90
C LYS A 50 -2.76 -10.80 16.11
N GLU A 51 -3.95 -11.35 15.94
CA GLU A 51 -4.68 -12.12 16.98
C GLU A 51 -4.52 -13.64 16.77
N ASP A 52 -3.52 -14.07 15.99
CA ASP A 52 -3.21 -15.47 15.62
C ASP A 52 -4.36 -16.26 14.96
N LEU A 53 -5.38 -15.58 14.44
CA LEU A 53 -6.54 -16.18 13.76
C LEU A 53 -6.27 -16.56 12.29
N LEU A 54 -5.13 -16.13 11.73
CA LEU A 54 -4.80 -16.27 10.32
C LEU A 54 -3.28 -16.38 10.10
N SER A 55 -2.78 -17.56 9.78
CA SER A 55 -1.35 -17.83 9.60
C SER A 55 -1.06 -18.67 8.35
N ALA A 56 0.22 -18.84 8.01
CA ALA A 56 0.58 -19.71 6.88
C ALA A 56 0.46 -21.20 7.23
N GLU A 57 0.46 -21.47 8.53
CA GLU A 57 0.39 -22.77 9.18
C GLU A 57 -1.08 -23.18 9.41
N ASP A 58 -1.97 -22.20 9.65
CA ASP A 58 -3.42 -22.33 9.65
C ASP A 58 -4.11 -21.18 8.87
N PRO A 59 -4.43 -21.40 7.58
CA PRO A 59 -5.18 -20.46 6.76
C PRO A 59 -6.68 -20.82 6.65
N SER A 60 -7.19 -21.75 7.47
CA SER A 60 -8.53 -22.33 7.32
C SER A 60 -9.67 -21.33 7.46
N LEU A 61 -9.50 -20.29 8.29
CA LEU A 61 -10.43 -19.16 8.41
C LEU A 61 -10.57 -18.39 7.09
N LEU A 62 -9.49 -18.22 6.32
CA LEU A 62 -9.57 -17.57 5.01
C LEU A 62 -10.39 -18.40 4.03
N THR A 63 -10.23 -19.72 4.04
CA THR A 63 -11.09 -20.61 3.23
C THR A 63 -12.55 -20.49 3.66
N GLU A 64 -12.84 -20.46 4.96
CA GLU A 64 -14.20 -20.31 5.48
C GLU A 64 -14.83 -19.00 5.00
N LEU A 65 -14.14 -17.88 5.20
CA LEU A 65 -14.57 -16.55 4.79
C LEU A 65 -14.81 -16.45 3.26
N LEU A 66 -13.87 -16.91 2.45
CA LEU A 66 -14.02 -16.94 0.99
C LEU A 66 -15.14 -17.89 0.53
N THR A 67 -15.42 -18.95 1.28
CA THR A 67 -16.54 -19.87 1.00
C THR A 67 -17.87 -19.17 1.25
N ILE A 68 -18.01 -18.45 2.37
CA ILE A 68 -19.22 -17.69 2.73
C ILE A 68 -19.48 -16.60 1.69
N CYS A 69 -18.45 -15.86 1.28
CA CYS A 69 -18.55 -14.81 0.26
C CYS A 69 -18.62 -15.34 -1.20
N GLY A 70 -18.65 -16.67 -1.42
CA GLY A 70 -18.82 -17.26 -2.76
C GLY A 70 -17.57 -17.28 -3.66
N HIS A 71 -16.39 -16.89 -3.14
CA HIS A 71 -15.11 -16.80 -3.86
C HIS A 71 -14.40 -18.15 -4.06
N ILE A 72 -15.15 -19.16 -4.49
CA ILE A 72 -14.68 -20.56 -4.66
C ILE A 72 -13.53 -20.69 -5.68
N LYS A 73 -13.39 -19.73 -6.61
CA LYS A 73 -12.27 -19.67 -7.56
C LYS A 73 -10.94 -19.43 -6.86
N LEU A 74 -10.87 -18.42 -5.99
CA LEU A 74 -9.66 -18.04 -5.24
C LEU A 74 -9.16 -19.19 -4.36
N ILE A 75 -10.09 -19.93 -3.73
CA ILE A 75 -9.78 -21.14 -2.95
C ILE A 75 -9.04 -22.18 -3.78
N ARG A 76 -9.47 -22.41 -5.04
CA ARG A 76 -8.86 -23.38 -5.96
C ARG A 76 -7.54 -22.88 -6.54
N GLU A 77 -7.49 -21.61 -6.94
CA GLU A 77 -6.33 -20.96 -7.54
C GLU A 77 -5.15 -20.92 -6.56
N HIS A 78 -5.42 -20.59 -5.29
CA HIS A 78 -4.42 -20.55 -4.22
C HIS A 78 -4.25 -21.87 -3.47
N ARG A 79 -4.98 -22.94 -3.86
CA ARG A 79 -4.91 -24.29 -3.26
C ARG A 79 -5.12 -24.28 -1.73
N LEU A 80 -6.04 -23.45 -1.26
CA LEU A 80 -6.33 -23.32 0.17
C LEU A 80 -6.89 -24.64 0.75
N PRO A 81 -6.53 -25.00 1.99
CA PRO A 81 -7.03 -26.21 2.65
C PRO A 81 -8.52 -26.05 3.03
N PRO A 82 -9.21 -27.12 3.44
CA PRO A 82 -10.62 -27.07 3.85
C PRO A 82 -10.91 -25.97 4.89
N ALA A 83 -12.12 -25.42 4.81
CA ALA A 83 -12.61 -24.43 5.77
C ALA A 83 -12.68 -25.00 7.19
N SER A 84 -12.38 -24.15 8.16
CA SER A 84 -12.71 -24.37 9.56
C SER A 84 -14.15 -23.96 9.86
N SER A 85 -14.52 -23.93 11.14
CA SER A 85 -15.82 -23.45 11.63
C SER A 85 -15.62 -22.36 12.70
N ASN A 86 -14.77 -21.38 12.40
CA ASN A 86 -14.46 -20.25 13.27
C ASN A 86 -15.57 -19.18 13.20
N VAL A 87 -16.12 -18.91 12.02
CA VAL A 87 -17.18 -17.92 11.86
C VAL A 87 -18.49 -18.43 12.46
N THR A 88 -19.07 -17.67 13.39
CA THR A 88 -20.25 -18.10 14.14
C THR A 88 -21.47 -18.32 13.25
N SER A 89 -22.33 -19.28 13.60
CA SER A 89 -23.62 -19.51 12.92
C SER A 89 -24.52 -18.28 12.96
N TYR A 90 -24.34 -17.42 13.97
CA TYR A 90 -24.97 -16.10 14.09
C TYR A 90 -24.54 -15.16 12.95
N ARG A 91 -23.22 -14.95 12.76
CA ARG A 91 -22.68 -14.13 11.67
C ARG A 91 -23.08 -14.64 10.29
N LYS A 92 -23.02 -15.96 10.07
CA LYS A 92 -23.47 -16.61 8.83
C LYS A 92 -24.95 -16.33 8.53
N MET A 93 -25.82 -16.47 9.52
CA MET A 93 -27.25 -16.17 9.39
C MET A 93 -27.49 -14.70 9.06
N LEU A 94 -26.80 -13.77 9.74
CA LEU A 94 -26.92 -12.34 9.45
C LEU A 94 -26.39 -11.96 8.05
N PHE A 95 -25.29 -12.58 7.59
CA PHE A 95 -24.76 -12.38 6.25
C PHE A 95 -25.74 -12.86 5.16
N GLU A 96 -26.33 -14.05 5.34
CA GLU A 96 -27.39 -14.56 4.44
C GLU A 96 -28.62 -13.64 4.39
N LEU A 97 -28.96 -12.96 5.49
CA LEU A 97 -30.05 -11.98 5.50
C LEU A 97 -29.69 -10.74 4.68
N SER A 98 -28.49 -10.20 4.84
CA SER A 98 -28.07 -8.99 4.10
C SER A 98 -28.00 -9.21 2.60
N GLU A 99 -27.59 -10.39 2.14
CA GLU A 99 -27.53 -10.73 0.70
C GLU A 99 -28.94 -10.89 0.07
N GLU A 100 -29.95 -11.25 0.85
CA GLU A 100 -31.35 -11.37 0.38
C GLU A 100 -32.21 -10.09 0.62
N ILE A 101 -31.64 -9.03 1.20
CA ILE A 101 -32.33 -7.76 1.48
C ILE A 101 -32.08 -6.74 0.37
N THR A 102 -33.15 -6.22 -0.24
CA THR A 102 -33.03 -5.17 -1.27
C THR A 102 -32.77 -3.78 -0.67
N GLN A 103 -32.40 -2.81 -1.50
CA GLN A 103 -32.25 -1.41 -1.07
C GLN A 103 -33.57 -0.75 -0.63
N GLU A 104 -34.72 -1.22 -1.15
CA GLU A 104 -36.05 -0.76 -0.72
C GLU A 104 -36.44 -1.38 0.64
N ASP A 105 -36.12 -2.66 0.82
CA ASP A 105 -36.24 -3.34 2.12
C ASP A 105 -35.37 -2.63 3.17
N LEU A 106 -34.10 -2.35 2.87
CA LEU A 106 -33.18 -1.66 3.77
C LEU A 106 -33.70 -0.26 4.18
N LYS A 107 -34.25 0.52 3.24
CA LYS A 107 -34.90 1.80 3.56
C LYS A 107 -36.10 1.62 4.50
N SER A 108 -36.89 0.58 4.28
CA SER A 108 -38.04 0.23 5.13
C SER A 108 -37.62 -0.27 6.52
N ILE A 109 -36.55 -1.06 6.62
CA ILE A 109 -35.93 -1.51 7.88
C ILE A 109 -35.42 -0.28 8.67
N LYS A 110 -34.63 0.60 8.03
CA LYS A 110 -34.15 1.86 8.64
C LYS A 110 -35.31 2.70 9.17
N PHE A 111 -36.38 2.87 8.39
CA PHE A 111 -37.57 3.63 8.81
C PHE A 111 -38.25 3.02 10.05
N LEU A 112 -38.42 1.69 10.08
CA LEU A 112 -39.01 0.99 11.21
C LEU A 112 -38.13 1.05 12.49
N LEU A 113 -36.80 1.09 12.33
CA LEU A 113 -35.83 1.18 13.43
C LEU A 113 -35.62 2.59 13.99
N GLN A 114 -36.17 3.67 13.38
CA GLN A 114 -36.04 5.05 13.89
C GLN A 114 -36.57 5.27 15.32
N LYS A 115 -37.28 4.30 15.89
CA LYS A 115 -37.77 4.33 17.29
C LYS A 115 -36.84 3.64 18.28
N ASN A 116 -35.91 2.82 17.79
CA ASN A 116 -34.97 2.02 18.57
C ASN A 116 -33.54 2.57 18.43
N LEU A 117 -33.18 3.11 17.25
CA LEU A 117 -31.84 3.63 16.94
C LEU A 117 -31.85 5.15 16.66
N PRO A 118 -30.76 5.88 17.00
CA PRO A 118 -30.62 7.29 16.66
C PRO A 118 -30.64 7.52 15.15
N ARG A 119 -31.30 8.59 14.69
CA ARG A 119 -31.34 8.94 13.25
C ARG A 119 -29.96 9.18 12.63
N SER A 120 -28.97 9.58 13.42
CA SER A 120 -27.57 9.73 12.99
C SER A 120 -26.84 8.40 12.72
N ARG A 121 -27.46 7.26 13.03
CA ARG A 121 -26.98 5.89 12.72
C ARG A 121 -27.76 5.23 11.59
N LEU A 122 -28.66 5.98 10.94
CA LEU A 122 -29.62 5.50 9.93
C LEU A 122 -29.58 6.36 8.66
N ASP A 123 -28.41 6.92 8.34
CA ASP A 123 -28.19 7.78 7.18
C ASP A 123 -28.25 7.00 5.85
N GLU A 124 -28.15 7.71 4.72
CA GLU A 124 -28.27 7.13 3.38
C GLU A 124 -27.11 6.17 3.03
N THR A 125 -25.92 6.38 3.60
CA THR A 125 -24.71 5.56 3.35
C THR A 125 -24.63 4.29 4.21
N THR A 126 -25.45 4.19 5.26
CA THR A 126 -25.51 3.00 6.13
C THR A 126 -25.92 1.75 5.32
N THR A 127 -25.04 0.77 5.20
CA THR A 127 -25.29 -0.54 4.56
C THR A 127 -26.04 -1.48 5.51
N MET A 128 -26.52 -2.64 5.04
CA MET A 128 -27.16 -3.61 5.93
C MET A 128 -26.17 -4.17 6.98
N PHE A 129 -24.91 -4.40 6.59
CA PHE A 129 -23.84 -4.78 7.52
C PHE A 129 -23.62 -3.73 8.62
N LYS A 130 -23.47 -2.45 8.24
CA LYS A 130 -23.33 -1.34 9.20
C LYS A 130 -24.55 -1.23 10.12
N LEU A 131 -25.76 -1.37 9.58
CA LEU A 131 -26.99 -1.33 10.37
C LEU A 131 -27.05 -2.45 11.43
N LEU A 132 -26.68 -3.68 11.07
CA LEU A 132 -26.64 -4.80 12.01
C LEU A 132 -25.61 -4.57 13.13
N LEU A 133 -24.42 -4.04 12.80
CA LEU A 133 -23.40 -3.67 13.78
C LEU A 133 -23.82 -2.51 14.70
N GLU A 134 -24.65 -1.58 14.22
CA GLU A 134 -25.24 -0.52 15.07
C GLU A 134 -26.36 -1.07 15.96
N MET A 135 -27.16 -2.04 15.51
CA MET A 135 -28.13 -2.74 16.36
C MET A 135 -27.44 -3.52 17.49
N GLU A 136 -26.32 -4.18 17.22
CA GLU A 136 -25.49 -4.85 18.23
C GLU A 136 -24.92 -3.87 19.26
N LYS A 137 -24.39 -2.73 18.81
CA LYS A 137 -23.85 -1.68 19.70
C LYS A 137 -24.93 -0.99 20.54
N ALA A 138 -26.20 -1.08 20.12
CA ALA A 138 -27.36 -0.58 20.85
C ALA A 138 -28.01 -1.63 21.78
N ASP A 139 -27.48 -2.85 21.85
CA ASP A 139 -28.04 -4.00 22.58
C ASP A 139 -29.46 -4.44 22.11
N GLU A 140 -29.83 -4.02 20.90
CA GLU A 140 -31.08 -4.38 20.20
C GLU A 140 -30.92 -5.65 19.34
N LEU A 141 -29.71 -6.21 19.29
CA LEU A 141 -29.38 -7.42 18.53
C LEU A 141 -28.22 -8.18 19.16
N SER A 142 -28.36 -9.49 19.32
CA SER A 142 -27.30 -10.40 19.72
C SER A 142 -27.60 -11.84 19.30
N HIS A 143 -26.69 -12.78 19.59
CA HIS A 143 -26.90 -14.21 19.36
C HIS A 143 -28.13 -14.78 20.09
N SER A 144 -28.55 -14.15 21.20
CA SER A 144 -29.69 -14.55 22.04
C SER A 144 -30.89 -13.60 21.96
N ASN A 145 -30.68 -12.35 21.54
CA ASN A 145 -31.73 -11.36 21.30
C ASN A 145 -31.87 -11.05 19.80
N LEU A 146 -32.89 -11.65 19.17
CA LEU A 146 -33.20 -11.44 17.75
C LEU A 146 -34.61 -10.86 17.52
N GLU A 147 -35.35 -10.51 18.58
CA GLU A 147 -36.77 -10.14 18.50
C GLU A 147 -37.02 -8.88 17.67
N THR A 148 -36.24 -7.81 17.91
CA THR A 148 -36.35 -6.55 17.18
C THR A 148 -36.09 -6.76 15.67
N LEU A 149 -35.07 -7.54 15.30
CA LEU A 149 -34.76 -7.85 13.92
C LEU A 149 -35.84 -8.73 13.26
N GLU A 150 -36.29 -9.81 13.92
CA GLU A 150 -37.36 -10.68 13.39
C GLU A 150 -38.65 -9.89 13.12
N LYS A 151 -39.01 -9.00 14.05
CA LYS A 151 -40.21 -8.15 13.98
C LYS A 151 -40.13 -7.10 12.87
N VAL A 152 -38.95 -6.55 12.62
CA VAL A 152 -38.74 -5.53 11.56
C VAL A 152 -38.64 -6.21 10.19
N VAL A 153 -37.75 -7.20 10.03
CA VAL A 153 -37.60 -7.97 8.78
C VAL A 153 -38.91 -8.66 8.41
N GLY A 154 -39.63 -9.24 9.38
CA GLY A 154 -40.89 -9.94 9.13
C GLY A 154 -42.09 -9.08 8.72
N LYS A 155 -42.00 -7.75 8.81
CA LYS A 155 -42.98 -6.83 8.21
C LYS A 155 -42.76 -6.58 6.73
N ILE A 156 -41.55 -6.89 6.24
CA ILE A 156 -41.06 -6.52 4.91
C ILE A 156 -40.90 -7.79 4.08
N ASN A 157 -40.17 -8.79 4.61
CA ASN A 157 -39.89 -10.05 3.95
C ASN A 157 -40.19 -11.26 4.88
N PRO A 158 -41.40 -11.87 4.78
CA PRO A 158 -41.80 -13.03 5.58
C PRO A 158 -40.94 -14.29 5.36
N LYS A 159 -40.27 -14.43 4.20
CA LYS A 159 -39.35 -15.54 3.92
C LYS A 159 -38.10 -15.41 4.79
N LEU A 160 -37.53 -14.21 4.88
CA LEU A 160 -36.37 -13.94 5.74
C LEU A 160 -36.70 -14.01 7.23
N LYS A 161 -37.92 -13.61 7.62
CA LYS A 161 -38.43 -13.90 8.98
C LYS A 161 -38.29 -15.38 9.33
N SER A 162 -38.70 -16.25 8.41
CA SER A 162 -38.67 -17.70 8.64
C SER A 162 -37.25 -18.26 8.82
N LYS A 163 -36.23 -17.64 8.21
CA LYS A 163 -34.81 -17.96 8.49
C LYS A 163 -34.43 -17.59 9.93
N ILE A 164 -34.81 -16.39 10.39
CA ILE A 164 -34.54 -15.92 11.76
C ILE A 164 -35.24 -16.84 12.78
N SER A 165 -36.53 -17.13 12.58
CA SER A 165 -37.28 -18.04 13.46
C SER A 165 -36.71 -19.47 13.46
N HIS A 166 -36.11 -19.94 12.35
CA HIS A 166 -35.43 -21.22 12.28
C HIS A 166 -34.14 -21.21 13.10
N TYR A 167 -33.31 -20.17 12.95
CA TYR A 167 -32.09 -19.99 13.72
C TYR A 167 -32.35 -19.93 15.24
N MET A 168 -33.36 -19.17 15.68
CA MET A 168 -33.78 -19.12 17.09
C MET A 168 -34.11 -20.52 17.63
N LYS A 169 -34.80 -21.36 16.84
CA LYS A 169 -35.20 -22.71 17.24
C LYS A 169 -34.03 -23.69 17.34
N THR A 170 -32.98 -23.53 16.53
CA THR A 170 -31.82 -24.43 16.57
C THR A 170 -30.80 -24.05 17.66
N GLN A 171 -30.73 -22.78 18.08
CA GLN A 171 -29.89 -22.36 19.20
C GLN A 171 -30.44 -22.83 20.57
N GLY A 172 -31.76 -22.89 20.73
CA GLY A 172 -32.42 -23.33 21.98
C GLY A 172 -32.15 -24.79 22.40
N THR A 173 -31.44 -25.57 21.58
CA THR A 173 -31.08 -26.97 21.84
C THR A 173 -29.63 -27.19 22.29
N HIS A 174 -28.78 -26.15 22.37
CA HIS A 174 -27.34 -26.28 22.62
C HIS A 174 -26.79 -25.49 23.83
N SER A 175 -27.64 -25.16 24.82
CA SER A 175 -27.21 -24.45 26.04
C SER A 175 -26.51 -25.35 27.08
N GLN A 176 -25.36 -25.94 26.72
CA GLN A 176 -24.35 -26.44 27.66
C GLN A 176 -23.00 -26.54 26.94
N GLU A 177 -21.92 -26.11 27.61
CA GLU A 177 -20.57 -25.86 27.05
C GLU A 177 -20.53 -24.66 26.07
N THR A 178 -19.76 -23.59 26.29
CA THR A 178 -18.59 -23.36 27.17
C THR A 178 -18.61 -21.95 27.77
N GLY A 179 -18.05 -21.80 28.97
CA GLY A 179 -17.89 -20.51 29.64
C GLY A 179 -16.66 -20.48 30.55
N GLU A 180 -16.08 -19.29 30.65
CA GLU A 180 -15.15 -18.81 31.68
C GLU A 180 -13.65 -19.21 31.61
N SER A 181 -12.88 -18.21 31.15
CA SER A 181 -11.76 -17.55 31.86
C SER A 181 -10.54 -18.36 32.34
N ARG A 182 -9.36 -17.97 31.84
CA ARG A 182 -8.05 -18.36 32.39
C ARG A 182 -7.55 -17.32 33.41
N THR A 183 -7.57 -17.66 34.69
CA THR A 183 -6.69 -17.05 35.72
C THR A 183 -6.23 -18.08 36.74
N GLU A 184 -4.91 -18.26 36.83
CA GLU A 184 -4.11 -18.64 38.00
C GLU A 184 -4.34 -19.96 38.81
N SER A 185 -3.23 -20.72 38.88
CA SER A 185 -2.62 -21.22 40.13
C SER A 185 -3.11 -22.49 40.89
N VAL A 186 -2.29 -23.55 40.75
CA VAL A 186 -1.62 -24.31 41.85
C VAL A 186 -2.36 -25.46 42.61
N LYS A 187 -1.77 -26.68 42.47
CA LYS A 187 -1.67 -27.86 43.39
C LYS A 187 -2.77 -28.95 43.51
N LEU A 188 -2.26 -30.20 43.48
CA LEU A 188 -2.64 -31.48 44.14
C LEU A 188 -4.14 -31.78 44.38
N SER A 189 -4.67 -32.95 44.00
CA SER A 189 -4.25 -34.26 44.54
C SER A 189 -4.85 -35.46 43.76
N MET A 190 -4.22 -36.64 43.86
CA MET A 190 -4.81 -37.93 43.43
C MET A 190 -5.43 -38.70 44.60
N PRO A 191 -6.37 -39.62 44.33
CA PRO A 191 -6.51 -40.89 45.04
C PRO A 191 -6.01 -42.09 44.19
N GLU A 192 -5.61 -43.16 44.88
CA GLU A 192 -4.89 -44.32 44.35
C GLU A 192 -5.79 -45.53 43.95
N GLN A 193 -5.11 -46.62 43.54
CA GLN A 193 -5.51 -48.05 43.50
C GLN A 193 -6.19 -48.53 42.18
N SER A 194 -5.78 -49.66 41.56
CA SER A 194 -4.68 -50.61 41.85
C SER A 194 -4.35 -51.52 40.63
N LEU A 195 -3.09 -52.01 40.52
CA LEU A 195 -2.62 -53.00 39.51
C LEU A 195 -3.01 -54.47 39.86
N PRO A 196 -2.91 -55.42 38.89
CA PRO A 196 -1.68 -56.20 38.67
C PRO A 196 -1.25 -56.24 37.17
N THR A 197 0.01 -56.04 36.78
CA THR A 197 1.26 -56.83 36.97
C THR A 197 1.44 -57.98 35.95
N GLU A 198 2.61 -57.99 35.28
CA GLU A 198 3.39 -59.07 34.59
C GLU A 198 3.94 -58.51 33.24
N GLN A 199 5.20 -58.61 32.77
CA GLN A 199 6.54 -59.00 33.21
C GLN A 199 7.52 -58.46 32.11
N SER A 200 8.83 -58.29 32.38
CA SER A 200 9.87 -57.95 31.37
C SER A 200 10.93 -59.07 31.28
N PRO A 201 11.73 -59.18 30.19
CA PRO A 201 13.14 -58.69 30.18
C PRO A 201 13.51 -57.91 28.88
N LEU A 202 14.39 -56.88 28.88
CA LEU A 202 15.89 -56.88 28.86
C LEU A 202 16.51 -57.58 27.60
N VAL A 203 17.61 -57.13 26.96
CA VAL A 203 18.82 -56.41 27.42
C VAL A 203 19.51 -55.60 26.27
N SER A 204 20.42 -54.66 26.62
CA SER A 204 21.74 -54.33 25.94
C SER A 204 21.80 -53.58 24.58
N HIS A 205 22.80 -52.71 24.27
CA HIS A 205 23.89 -52.06 25.05
C HIS A 205 24.58 -50.91 24.25
N ILE A 206 25.03 -49.82 24.93
CA ILE A 206 26.34 -49.08 24.89
C ILE A 206 26.89 -48.66 23.47
N SER A 207 27.44 -47.47 23.13
CA SER A 207 28.43 -46.65 23.88
C SER A 207 28.83 -45.26 23.27
N HIS A 208 29.13 -44.31 24.17
CA HIS A 208 30.22 -43.30 24.20
C HIS A 208 30.40 -42.09 23.21
N THR A 209 30.49 -40.91 23.84
CA THR A 209 31.15 -39.61 23.49
C THR A 209 32.65 -39.61 23.94
N PRO A 210 33.57 -38.62 23.68
CA PRO A 210 33.58 -37.16 24.06
C PRO A 210 34.11 -36.21 22.93
N ALA A 211 34.04 -34.86 22.89
CA ALA A 211 34.06 -33.69 23.82
C ALA A 211 35.42 -32.94 23.96
N VAL A 212 35.46 -31.62 23.62
CA VAL A 212 36.39 -30.53 24.04
C VAL A 212 35.62 -29.20 23.80
N MET A 213 35.23 -28.40 24.81
CA MET A 213 35.87 -27.16 25.38
C MET A 213 36.31 -26.10 24.33
N GLN A 214 36.22 -24.77 24.59
CA GLN A 214 36.46 -24.05 25.85
C GLN A 214 35.78 -22.65 25.92
N GLU A 215 35.53 -22.15 27.14
CA GLU A 215 34.97 -20.80 27.45
C GLU A 215 36.02 -19.67 27.38
N LEU A 216 35.57 -18.41 27.43
CA LEU A 216 36.29 -17.32 28.10
C LEU A 216 35.34 -16.38 28.86
N ILE A 217 35.79 -15.87 30.01
CA ILE A 217 34.98 -15.20 31.05
C ILE A 217 35.49 -13.78 31.34
N CYS A 218 34.58 -12.80 31.47
CA CYS A 218 34.62 -11.65 32.41
C CYS A 218 33.30 -10.86 32.29
N GLY A 219 32.54 -10.58 33.34
CA GLY A 219 32.88 -9.73 34.49
C GLY A 219 32.04 -8.43 34.42
N PRO A 220 31.24 -8.06 35.45
CA PRO A 220 30.26 -6.96 35.36
C PRO A 220 30.82 -5.60 35.78
N VAL A 221 30.16 -4.52 35.38
CA VAL A 221 30.25 -3.20 36.04
C VAL A 221 28.86 -2.56 36.10
N GLU A 222 28.31 -2.46 37.32
CA GLU A 222 27.25 -1.49 37.62
C GLU A 222 27.89 -0.12 37.90
N THR A 223 27.24 0.98 37.51
CA THR A 223 27.43 2.28 38.18
C THR A 223 26.14 3.10 38.07
N GLU A 224 25.78 3.77 39.17
CA GLU A 224 24.48 4.39 39.38
C GLU A 224 24.23 5.72 38.66
N PHE A 225 22.94 6.04 38.55
CA PHE A 225 22.31 7.37 38.58
C PHE A 225 23.20 8.61 38.78
N ARG A 226 22.92 9.64 37.97
CA ARG A 226 22.57 10.96 38.55
C ARG A 226 21.63 11.77 37.66
N SER A 227 20.54 12.21 38.28
CA SER A 227 19.58 13.17 37.72
C SER A 227 20.21 14.58 37.68
N LEU A 228 19.94 15.32 36.60
CA LEU A 228 19.86 16.78 36.64
C LEU A 228 18.64 17.24 35.85
N SER A 229 17.59 17.58 36.60
CA SER A 229 16.49 18.41 36.11
C SER A 229 16.94 19.87 36.01
N PHE A 230 16.54 20.54 34.94
CA PHE A 230 16.42 22.00 34.96
C PHE A 230 15.11 22.41 34.30
N SER A 231 14.21 22.98 35.11
CA SER A 231 12.96 23.59 34.66
C SER A 231 13.17 25.09 34.40
N LEU A 232 12.13 25.71 33.85
CA LEU A 232 11.89 27.15 33.58
C LEU A 232 11.93 27.48 32.08
N SER A 233 11.00 28.26 31.53
CA SER A 233 9.65 28.66 31.99
C SER A 233 8.93 29.36 30.84
N GLN A 234 7.60 29.39 30.87
CA GLN A 234 6.83 30.26 29.99
C GLN A 234 7.20 31.73 30.22
N ALA A 235 7.23 32.52 29.14
CA ALA A 235 7.15 33.98 29.20
C ALA A 235 6.37 34.49 27.98
N SER A 236 5.05 34.51 28.10
CA SER A 236 4.19 35.30 27.23
C SER A 236 4.32 36.78 27.60
N SER A 237 4.48 37.66 26.61
CA SER A 237 4.34 39.11 26.81
C SER A 237 3.83 39.76 25.53
N CYS A 238 2.66 40.39 25.62
CA CYS A 238 2.07 41.18 24.55
C CYS A 238 2.81 42.53 24.42
N CYS A 239 2.77 43.11 23.21
CA CYS A 239 2.88 44.56 23.06
C CYS A 239 1.84 45.06 22.04
N ASN A 240 1.02 46.00 22.49
CA ASN A 240 -0.12 46.58 21.79
C ASN A 240 0.27 47.94 21.16
N ARG A 241 -0.34 48.31 20.01
CA ARG A 241 -0.56 49.68 19.48
C ARG A 241 -1.31 49.53 18.14
N GLN A 242 -2.59 49.89 17.96
CA GLN A 242 -3.25 51.21 18.05
C GLN A 242 -2.56 52.31 17.23
N SER A 243 -3.24 53.13 16.39
CA SER A 243 -4.63 53.15 15.87
C SER A 243 -4.85 54.34 14.91
N ASN A 244 -5.88 54.28 14.04
CA ASN A 244 -6.52 55.39 13.27
C ASN A 244 -5.71 55.98 12.08
N SER A 245 -6.33 56.60 11.05
CA SER A 245 -7.65 57.27 10.93
C SER A 245 -8.34 57.18 9.53
N ASN A 246 -9.62 57.56 9.48
CA ASN A 246 -10.57 57.74 8.33
C ASN A 246 -9.98 58.47 7.08
N ASP A 247 -10.53 58.43 5.85
CA ASP A 247 -11.94 58.49 5.36
C ASP A 247 -12.15 57.79 3.97
N GLY A 248 -13.32 57.74 3.29
CA GLY A 248 -14.68 58.31 3.48
C GLY A 248 -15.67 57.90 2.34
N GLY A 249 -16.91 58.45 2.31
CA GLY A 249 -17.92 58.31 1.22
C GLY A 249 -18.27 59.67 0.55
N PRO A 250 -19.31 59.84 -0.32
CA PRO A 250 -20.52 59.02 -0.59
C PRO A 250 -20.57 58.46 -2.04
N ALA A 251 -21.45 57.55 -2.50
CA ALA A 251 -22.85 57.15 -2.24
C ALA A 251 -23.93 57.90 -3.04
N GLU A 252 -24.45 57.22 -4.07
CA GLU A 252 -25.81 57.33 -4.65
C GLU A 252 -26.18 55.98 -5.34
N THR A 253 -27.38 55.85 -5.91
CA THR A 253 -28.56 55.18 -5.31
C THR A 253 -29.57 54.84 -6.44
N LEU A 254 -30.72 54.22 -6.12
CA LEU A 254 -31.92 53.96 -6.96
C LEU A 254 -31.80 52.82 -8.00
N SER A 255 -32.79 51.98 -8.29
CA SER A 255 -34.02 51.43 -7.66
C SER A 255 -34.67 50.57 -8.77
N SER A 256 -34.83 49.25 -8.62
CA SER A 256 -36.03 48.58 -8.09
C SER A 256 -37.34 48.79 -8.89
N THR A 257 -37.79 47.76 -9.61
CA THR A 257 -39.21 47.36 -9.79
C THR A 257 -39.29 45.86 -10.10
N ASN A 258 -40.39 45.22 -9.68
CA ASN A 258 -40.60 43.76 -9.76
C ASN A 258 -41.98 43.46 -10.44
N PRO A 259 -42.55 42.23 -10.45
CA PRO A 259 -42.87 41.48 -11.68
C PRO A 259 -44.38 41.39 -12.01
N LEU A 260 -44.77 40.71 -13.10
CA LEU A 260 -45.87 39.70 -13.15
C LEU A 260 -46.18 39.08 -14.55
N ARG A 261 -46.27 37.74 -14.55
CA ARG A 261 -47.30 36.87 -15.20
C ARG A 261 -47.44 36.75 -16.74
N ALA A 262 -46.92 35.62 -17.24
CA ALA A 262 -47.49 34.62 -18.18
C ALA A 262 -48.52 35.00 -19.27
N GLU A 263 -48.29 34.47 -20.48
CA GLU A 263 -49.21 33.55 -21.20
C GLU A 263 -48.39 32.56 -22.06
N ALA A 264 -49.02 31.50 -22.56
CA ALA A 264 -48.37 30.39 -23.28
C ALA A 264 -48.69 30.39 -24.78
N SER A 265 -47.77 29.87 -25.60
CA SER A 265 -48.08 29.45 -26.98
C SER A 265 -47.26 28.22 -27.36
N ASP A 266 -47.97 27.22 -27.87
CA ASP A 266 -47.49 25.90 -28.28
C ASP A 266 -46.74 25.93 -29.62
N SER A 267 -45.58 25.25 -29.69
CA SER A 267 -45.04 24.69 -30.94
C SER A 267 -44.00 23.61 -30.66
N THR A 268 -44.40 22.35 -30.86
CA THR A 268 -43.49 21.20 -30.87
C THR A 268 -42.46 21.31 -32.01
N VAL A 269 -41.17 21.25 -31.69
CA VAL A 269 -40.10 21.05 -32.68
C VAL A 269 -39.23 19.87 -32.26
N ASP A 270 -39.08 18.93 -33.19
CA ASP A 270 -38.35 17.67 -33.04
C ASP A 270 -36.84 17.93 -32.92
N HIS A 271 -36.28 17.82 -31.71
CA HIS A 271 -34.82 17.78 -31.54
C HIS A 271 -34.33 16.33 -31.48
N LYS A 272 -34.16 15.77 -32.68
CA LYS A 272 -33.23 14.68 -32.92
C LYS A 272 -31.85 15.09 -32.36
N PRO A 273 -31.18 14.25 -31.54
CA PRO A 273 -29.85 14.59 -31.05
C PRO A 273 -28.87 14.61 -32.23
N GLU A 274 -28.41 15.80 -32.60
CA GLU A 274 -27.20 15.94 -33.41
C GLU A 274 -26.04 15.44 -32.55
N ALA A 275 -25.57 14.23 -32.87
CA ALA A 275 -24.27 13.79 -32.44
C ALA A 275 -23.26 14.81 -32.95
N LEU A 276 -22.48 15.41 -32.03
CA LEU A 276 -21.38 16.29 -32.38
C LEU A 276 -20.25 15.42 -32.95
N ASP A 277 -20.44 14.99 -34.20
CA ASP A 277 -19.50 14.16 -34.95
C ASP A 277 -18.37 15.04 -35.51
N THR A 278 -17.68 15.74 -34.58
CA THR A 278 -16.32 16.19 -34.84
C THR A 278 -15.47 14.93 -34.99
N PRO A 279 -14.81 14.72 -36.14
CA PRO A 279 -13.79 13.69 -36.24
C PRO A 279 -12.82 13.90 -35.10
N LEU A 280 -12.49 12.83 -34.37
CA LEU A 280 -11.32 12.82 -33.51
C LEU A 280 -10.12 13.00 -34.44
N ASP A 281 -9.70 14.27 -34.59
CA ASP A 281 -8.45 14.62 -35.23
C ASP A 281 -7.35 13.79 -34.57
N ASP A 282 -6.57 13.08 -35.38
CA ASP A 282 -5.61 12.07 -34.94
C ASP A 282 -4.38 12.79 -34.36
N GLN A 283 -4.59 13.45 -33.21
CA GLN A 283 -3.63 14.26 -32.50
C GLN A 283 -2.55 13.35 -31.93
N ALA A 284 -1.60 13.03 -32.79
CA ALA A 284 -0.41 12.28 -32.47
C ALA A 284 0.22 12.83 -31.19
N LEU A 285 0.33 11.96 -30.17
CA LEU A 285 0.87 12.27 -28.86
C LEU A 285 2.14 13.12 -28.99
N GLY A 286 2.08 14.36 -28.49
CA GLY A 286 3.17 15.33 -28.60
C GLY A 286 4.46 14.81 -27.99
N VAL A 287 5.60 15.36 -28.41
CA VAL A 287 6.94 14.98 -27.95
C VAL A 287 7.51 16.10 -27.06
N TYR A 288 8.23 15.76 -26.00
CA TYR A 288 8.99 16.75 -25.23
C TYR A 288 10.09 17.34 -26.11
N GLU A 289 10.36 18.64 -25.95
CA GLU A 289 11.45 19.28 -26.67
C GLU A 289 12.81 18.82 -26.12
N MET A 290 13.75 18.56 -27.03
CA MET A 290 15.06 17.94 -26.76
C MET A 290 16.18 18.73 -27.48
N LYS A 291 16.04 20.06 -27.46
CA LYS A 291 16.82 21.04 -28.25
C LYS A 291 17.52 22.11 -27.39
N GLY A 292 17.48 21.98 -26.07
CA GLY A 292 18.26 22.82 -25.15
C GLY A 292 19.75 22.73 -25.44
N GLU A 293 20.51 23.71 -24.95
CA GLU A 293 21.96 23.76 -25.16
C GLU A 293 22.68 22.55 -24.58
N LYS A 294 22.07 21.92 -23.56
CA LYS A 294 22.53 20.73 -22.88
C LYS A 294 21.38 19.75 -22.68
N ARG A 295 21.65 18.45 -22.75
CA ARG A 295 20.62 17.43 -22.54
C ARG A 295 20.04 17.46 -21.13
N GLY A 296 20.91 17.57 -20.13
CA GLY A 296 20.51 17.36 -18.74
C GLY A 296 21.65 16.93 -17.83
N PHE A 297 21.38 16.93 -16.53
CA PHE A 297 22.20 16.23 -15.54
C PHE A 297 21.74 14.77 -15.41
N CYS A 298 22.70 13.87 -15.20
CA CYS A 298 22.45 12.49 -14.80
C CYS A 298 23.19 12.19 -13.48
N LEU A 299 22.45 12.03 -12.39
CA LEU A 299 23.01 11.58 -11.11
C LEU A 299 22.91 10.05 -11.02
N ILE A 300 24.02 9.37 -10.73
CA ILE A 300 24.05 7.92 -10.50
C ILE A 300 24.50 7.67 -9.06
N ILE A 301 23.58 7.26 -8.19
CA ILE A 301 23.89 6.83 -6.82
C ILE A 301 24.15 5.32 -6.84
N ASN A 302 25.37 4.92 -6.52
CA ASN A 302 25.83 3.53 -6.58
C ASN A 302 26.31 3.03 -5.22
N ASN A 303 25.41 2.44 -4.44
CA ASN A 303 25.71 1.90 -3.12
C ASN A 303 26.13 0.42 -3.24
N TYR A 304 27.35 0.11 -2.82
CA TYR A 304 27.99 -1.21 -2.89
C TYR A 304 28.14 -1.86 -1.52
N ASP A 305 28.76 -1.16 -0.56
CA ASP A 305 29.08 -1.71 0.76
C ASP A 305 28.06 -1.27 1.81
N PHE A 306 27.44 -2.25 2.47
CA PHE A 306 26.47 -2.06 3.56
C PHE A 306 26.94 -2.79 4.84
N SER A 307 28.22 -3.16 4.92
CA SER A 307 28.78 -3.86 6.09
C SER A 307 28.49 -3.14 7.41
N ASN A 308 28.50 -1.80 7.39
CA ASN A 308 28.23 -0.92 8.53
C ASN A 308 26.73 -0.64 8.80
N SER A 309 25.79 -1.19 8.01
CA SER A 309 24.36 -1.01 8.26
C SER A 309 23.87 -1.86 9.44
N GLN A 310 22.75 -1.47 10.06
CA GLN A 310 22.06 -2.27 11.07
C GLN A 310 20.58 -2.45 10.69
N PRO A 311 20.11 -3.69 10.43
CA PRO A 311 20.89 -4.93 10.33
C PRO A 311 21.89 -4.86 9.15
N SER A 312 22.98 -5.62 9.23
CA SER A 312 23.99 -5.66 8.16
C SER A 312 23.39 -6.24 6.88
N LEU A 313 23.46 -5.47 5.78
CA LEU A 313 22.99 -5.89 4.46
C LEU A 313 24.16 -6.39 3.61
N ASN A 314 23.88 -7.33 2.71
CA ASN A 314 24.92 -7.97 1.89
C ASN A 314 25.56 -6.97 0.91
N ILE A 315 26.86 -7.12 0.64
CA ILE A 315 27.57 -6.36 -0.39
C ILE A 315 26.92 -6.54 -1.79
N ARG A 316 26.86 -5.45 -2.57
CA ARG A 316 26.17 -5.41 -3.88
C ARG A 316 27.10 -5.67 -5.07
N GLU A 317 27.83 -6.78 -5.03
CA GLU A 317 28.73 -7.25 -6.11
C GLU A 317 28.20 -7.05 -7.54
N GLY A 318 29.03 -6.52 -8.44
CA GLY A 318 28.64 -6.22 -9.81
C GLY A 318 27.94 -4.86 -10.01
N THR A 319 27.49 -4.16 -8.95
CA THR A 319 26.84 -2.84 -9.10
C THR A 319 27.71 -1.77 -9.76
N HIS A 320 29.03 -1.84 -9.62
CA HIS A 320 29.96 -0.95 -10.33
C HIS A 320 29.88 -1.12 -11.85
N LYS A 321 29.51 -2.31 -12.34
CA LYS A 321 29.31 -2.61 -13.76
C LYS A 321 28.03 -1.96 -14.29
N ASP A 322 26.96 -2.00 -13.50
CA ASP A 322 25.71 -1.30 -13.78
C ASP A 322 25.92 0.22 -13.78
N ALA A 323 26.59 0.75 -12.77
CA ALA A 323 26.95 2.17 -12.68
C ALA A 323 27.78 2.62 -13.89
N LYS A 324 28.77 1.81 -14.30
CA LYS A 324 29.61 2.12 -15.46
C LYS A 324 28.82 2.10 -16.78
N ASN A 325 27.99 1.08 -16.99
CA ASN A 325 27.15 1.00 -18.19
C ASN A 325 26.15 2.17 -18.27
N LEU A 326 25.53 2.55 -17.15
CA LEU A 326 24.67 3.75 -17.08
C LEU A 326 25.47 5.02 -17.38
N GLU A 327 26.65 5.17 -16.79
CA GLU A 327 27.53 6.32 -16.97
C GLU A 327 27.90 6.51 -18.45
N ASP A 328 28.32 5.44 -19.14
CA ASP A 328 28.69 5.49 -20.55
C ASP A 328 27.50 5.75 -21.47
N VAL A 329 26.35 5.11 -21.21
CA VAL A 329 25.12 5.31 -22.00
C VAL A 329 24.57 6.73 -21.84
N PHE A 330 24.46 7.26 -20.61
CA PHE A 330 23.93 8.61 -20.41
C PHE A 330 24.91 9.70 -20.89
N ARG A 331 26.23 9.52 -20.77
CA ARG A 331 27.19 10.41 -21.45
C ARG A 331 27.06 10.37 -22.97
N TRP A 332 26.88 9.19 -23.56
CA TRP A 332 26.62 9.06 -25.00
C TRP A 332 25.33 9.77 -25.44
N LEU A 333 24.27 9.71 -24.63
CA LEU A 333 23.02 10.47 -24.83
C LEU A 333 23.14 12.00 -24.60
N GLY A 334 24.33 12.47 -24.19
CA GLY A 334 24.66 13.89 -24.03
C GLY A 334 24.46 14.46 -22.62
N PHE A 335 24.25 13.63 -21.60
CA PHE A 335 24.05 14.09 -20.23
C PHE A 335 25.37 14.39 -19.49
N GLU A 336 25.36 15.45 -18.68
CA GLU A 336 26.39 15.71 -17.67
C GLU A 336 26.23 14.73 -16.51
N THR A 337 27.01 13.65 -16.55
CA THR A 337 26.84 12.50 -15.64
C THR A 337 27.83 12.51 -14.47
N SER A 338 27.31 12.47 -13.25
CA SER A 338 28.05 12.34 -11.99
C SER A 338 27.70 11.04 -11.27
N VAL A 339 28.72 10.26 -10.87
CA VAL A 339 28.56 9.01 -10.12
C VAL A 339 28.99 9.24 -8.67
N GLU A 340 28.11 8.93 -7.72
CA GLU A 340 28.36 9.02 -6.28
C GLU A 340 28.30 7.60 -5.68
N HIS A 341 29.24 7.28 -4.81
CA HIS A 341 29.42 5.95 -4.24
C HIS A 341 29.04 5.90 -2.76
N ASP A 342 28.55 4.75 -2.32
CA ASP A 342 28.31 4.38 -0.91
C ASP A 342 27.68 5.50 -0.07
N CYS A 343 26.55 6.01 -0.56
CA CYS A 343 25.86 7.14 0.03
C CYS A 343 24.95 6.70 1.19
N SER A 344 25.14 7.30 2.36
CA SER A 344 24.22 7.23 3.50
C SER A 344 22.89 7.94 3.18
N HIS A 345 21.84 7.70 3.98
CA HIS A 345 20.56 8.39 3.86
C HIS A 345 20.73 9.93 3.76
N GLU A 346 21.50 10.54 4.66
CA GLU A 346 21.76 12.00 4.64
C GLU A 346 22.53 12.45 3.39
N LYS A 347 23.52 11.66 2.95
CA LYS A 347 24.28 11.97 1.72
C LYS A 347 23.36 11.93 0.50
N ILE A 348 22.48 10.92 0.38
CA ILE A 348 21.47 10.83 -0.69
C ILE A 348 20.60 12.09 -0.70
N LEU A 349 20.02 12.49 0.44
CA LEU A 349 19.18 13.68 0.51
C LEU A 349 19.94 14.97 0.16
N SER A 350 21.19 15.13 0.64
CA SER A 350 22.03 16.30 0.29
C SER A 350 22.38 16.36 -1.20
N LEU A 351 22.55 15.22 -1.86
CA LEU A 351 22.83 15.14 -3.31
C LEU A 351 21.60 15.54 -4.12
N LEU A 352 20.41 15.10 -3.71
CA LEU A 352 19.15 15.46 -4.35
C LEU A 352 18.85 16.96 -4.18
N GLN A 353 19.10 17.52 -2.99
CA GLN A 353 19.01 18.97 -2.75
C GLN A 353 20.02 19.74 -3.62
N SER A 354 21.29 19.33 -3.62
CA SER A 354 22.35 19.94 -4.44
C SER A 354 22.05 19.86 -5.94
N LEU A 355 21.35 18.81 -6.40
CA LEU A 355 20.91 18.65 -7.78
C LEU A 355 19.69 19.51 -8.10
N ARG A 356 18.74 19.64 -7.17
CA ARG A 356 17.59 20.56 -7.28
C ARG A 356 18.05 22.01 -7.42
N ASP A 357 19.04 22.40 -6.64
CA ASP A 357 19.52 23.79 -6.54
C ASP A 357 20.44 24.22 -7.70
N LYS A 358 20.73 23.33 -8.66
CA LYS A 358 21.35 23.70 -9.94
C LYS A 358 20.38 24.44 -10.84
N ASP A 359 20.90 25.27 -11.74
CA ASP A 359 20.10 25.82 -12.83
C ASP A 359 19.86 24.76 -13.92
N HIS A 360 18.59 24.46 -14.19
CA HIS A 360 18.14 23.54 -15.25
C HIS A 360 17.52 24.27 -16.44
N THR A 361 17.56 25.62 -16.49
CA THR A 361 16.84 26.42 -17.49
C THR A 361 17.18 26.02 -18.92
N LEU A 362 18.48 25.78 -19.21
CA LEU A 362 19.00 25.40 -20.53
C LEU A 362 19.05 23.86 -20.77
N MET A 363 18.57 23.07 -19.81
CA MET A 363 18.52 21.60 -19.89
C MET A 363 17.20 21.10 -20.48
N ASP A 364 17.19 19.98 -21.19
CA ASP A 364 15.95 19.32 -21.64
C ASP A 364 15.32 18.42 -20.57
N VAL A 365 16.14 17.63 -19.87
CA VAL A 365 15.74 16.46 -19.07
C VAL A 365 16.52 16.41 -17.75
N LEU A 366 15.93 15.85 -16.70
CA LEU A 366 16.68 15.38 -15.53
C LEU A 366 16.71 13.84 -15.49
N VAL A 367 17.86 13.25 -15.19
CA VAL A 367 17.99 11.80 -14.90
C VAL A 367 18.57 11.57 -13.51
N CYS A 368 18.00 10.62 -12.76
CA CYS A 368 18.54 10.11 -11.51
C CYS A 368 18.45 8.58 -11.45
N CYS A 369 19.58 7.91 -11.42
CA CYS A 369 19.69 6.46 -11.29
C CYS A 369 20.10 6.09 -9.86
N VAL A 370 19.39 5.13 -9.24
CA VAL A 370 19.70 4.66 -7.88
C VAL A 370 19.91 3.16 -7.88
N LEU A 371 21.12 2.73 -7.55
CA LEU A 371 21.53 1.33 -7.43
C LEU A 371 21.75 1.03 -5.95
N SER A 372 20.80 0.37 -5.29
CA SER A 372 20.86 0.10 -3.85
C SER A 372 20.15 -1.21 -3.46
N HIS A 373 20.13 -1.51 -2.17
CA HIS A 373 19.06 -2.34 -1.59
C HIS A 373 17.79 -1.49 -1.48
N GLY A 374 16.66 -2.14 -1.31
CA GLY A 374 15.39 -1.45 -1.06
C GLY A 374 14.45 -2.29 -0.24
N GLN A 375 13.29 -1.69 0.00
CA GLN A 375 12.09 -2.32 0.51
C GLN A 375 10.90 -1.67 -0.23
N LEU A 376 9.69 -2.18 -0.03
CA LEU A 376 8.47 -1.58 -0.57
C LEU A 376 8.44 -0.05 -0.34
N GLY A 377 8.42 0.72 -1.42
CA GLY A 377 8.30 2.18 -1.38
C GLY A 377 9.58 2.95 -1.00
N ALA A 378 10.73 2.30 -0.79
CA ALA A 378 11.97 2.96 -0.39
C ALA A 378 13.26 2.27 -0.88
N VAL A 379 14.35 3.03 -0.91
CA VAL A 379 15.74 2.54 -1.09
C VAL A 379 16.51 2.67 0.22
N TYR A 380 17.60 1.91 0.39
CA TYR A 380 18.48 2.06 1.56
C TYR A 380 19.68 2.97 1.25
N GLY A 381 20.08 3.79 2.23
CA GLY A 381 21.45 4.29 2.33
C GLY A 381 22.39 3.19 2.86
N VAL A 382 23.70 3.33 2.67
CA VAL A 382 24.68 2.35 3.19
C VAL A 382 24.72 2.22 4.71
N ASP A 383 24.16 3.20 5.40
CA ASP A 383 23.93 3.23 6.85
C ASP A 383 22.69 2.43 7.29
N GLY A 384 21.97 1.79 6.36
CA GLY A 384 20.76 1.01 6.66
C GLY A 384 19.51 1.86 6.91
N ARG A 385 19.60 3.18 6.82
CA ARG A 385 18.44 4.07 6.88
C ARG A 385 17.73 4.13 5.52
N VAL A 386 16.40 4.22 5.55
CA VAL A 386 15.55 4.21 4.36
C VAL A 386 15.37 5.62 3.79
N VAL A 387 15.34 5.73 2.46
CA VAL A 387 14.94 6.93 1.71
C VAL A 387 13.69 6.56 0.91
N PRO A 388 12.50 7.07 1.26
CA PRO A 388 11.27 6.89 0.48
C PRO A 388 11.45 7.29 -0.99
N LEU A 389 10.78 6.57 -1.91
CA LEU A 389 10.79 6.91 -3.34
C LEU A 389 10.17 8.30 -3.61
N LYS A 390 9.28 8.75 -2.72
CA LYS A 390 8.75 10.12 -2.71
C LYS A 390 9.88 11.15 -2.53
N ASP A 391 10.80 10.92 -1.59
CA ASP A 391 11.88 11.85 -1.27
C ASP A 391 12.95 11.91 -2.38
N LEU A 392 13.03 10.88 -3.23
CA LEU A 392 13.83 10.91 -4.46
C LEU A 392 13.24 11.84 -5.52
N THR A 393 11.92 11.98 -5.58
CA THR A 393 11.18 12.57 -6.72
C THR A 393 10.60 13.95 -6.42
N GLU A 394 10.02 14.13 -5.22
CA GLU A 394 9.38 15.36 -4.75
C GLU A 394 10.28 16.62 -4.81
N PRO A 395 11.62 16.57 -4.58
CA PRO A 395 12.48 17.76 -4.74
C PRO A 395 12.43 18.39 -6.13
N PHE A 396 12.06 17.63 -7.17
CA PHE A 396 12.04 18.04 -8.57
C PHE A 396 10.63 18.32 -9.10
N SER A 397 9.64 18.45 -8.21
CA SER A 397 8.28 18.88 -8.50
C SER A 397 8.25 20.29 -9.11
N GLY A 398 7.16 20.65 -9.79
CA GLY A 398 7.02 21.96 -10.45
C GLY A 398 7.09 23.15 -9.47
N SER A 399 6.65 22.97 -8.23
CA SER A 399 6.71 23.96 -7.15
C SER A 399 8.13 24.10 -6.58
N ARG A 400 8.85 22.99 -6.41
CA ARG A 400 10.16 22.94 -5.75
C ARG A 400 11.36 23.13 -6.68
N CYS A 401 11.21 22.84 -7.98
CA CYS A 401 12.22 23.10 -9.00
C CYS A 401 11.59 23.75 -10.26
N PRO A 402 11.32 25.07 -10.24
CA PRO A 402 10.63 25.75 -11.34
C PRO A 402 11.35 25.67 -12.70
N THR A 403 12.68 25.56 -12.72
CA THR A 403 13.50 25.43 -13.93
C THR A 403 13.36 24.07 -14.64
N LEU A 404 12.69 23.11 -13.98
CA LEU A 404 12.30 21.80 -14.51
C LEU A 404 10.78 21.68 -14.78
N ARG A 405 10.00 22.77 -14.79
CA ARG A 405 8.59 22.71 -15.24
C ARG A 405 8.50 22.30 -16.71
N ASP A 406 7.50 21.50 -17.05
CA ASP A 406 7.22 21.01 -18.40
C ASP A 406 8.35 20.17 -19.05
N LYS A 407 9.35 19.76 -18.26
CA LYS A 407 10.51 18.97 -18.65
C LYS A 407 10.49 17.60 -17.97
N PRO A 408 10.80 16.50 -18.68
CA PRO A 408 10.74 15.17 -18.10
C PRO A 408 11.80 14.95 -17.01
N LYS A 409 11.40 14.36 -15.89
CA LYS A 409 12.29 13.95 -14.78
C LYS A 409 12.26 12.42 -14.66
N LEU A 410 13.37 11.77 -14.96
CA LEU A 410 13.45 10.33 -15.18
C LEU A 410 14.25 9.66 -14.05
N PHE A 411 13.62 8.74 -13.33
CA PHE A 411 14.19 8.02 -12.21
C PHE A 411 14.30 6.54 -12.53
N PHE A 412 15.50 5.96 -12.47
CA PHE A 412 15.73 4.54 -12.72
C PHE A 412 16.24 3.86 -11.45
N VAL A 413 15.40 3.05 -10.81
CA VAL A 413 15.65 2.52 -9.46
C VAL A 413 15.86 1.01 -9.50
N GLN A 414 17.11 0.62 -9.28
CA GLN A 414 17.56 -0.76 -9.13
C GLN A 414 17.68 -1.10 -7.65
N ALA A 415 16.54 -1.46 -7.07
CA ALA A 415 16.39 -1.93 -5.70
C ALA A 415 15.24 -2.96 -5.62
N CYS A 416 15.30 -3.87 -4.65
CA CYS A 416 14.17 -4.76 -4.34
C CYS A 416 13.00 -3.95 -3.76
N GLN A 417 11.78 -4.46 -3.91
CA GLN A 417 10.55 -3.86 -3.36
C GLN A 417 9.82 -4.84 -2.42
N ASP A 418 10.59 -5.71 -1.75
CA ASP A 418 10.13 -6.68 -0.76
C ASP A 418 9.82 -6.04 0.61
N LYS A 419 9.28 -6.83 1.54
CA LYS A 419 8.90 -6.32 2.88
C LYS A 419 10.13 -5.81 3.65
N PRO A 420 9.97 -4.82 4.56
CA PRO A 420 11.06 -4.34 5.39
C PRO A 420 11.79 -5.47 6.12
N ARG A 421 13.12 -5.46 6.03
CA ARG A 421 13.96 -6.26 6.94
C ARG A 421 13.85 -5.63 8.33
N GLN A 422 13.50 -6.44 9.33
CA GLN A 422 13.12 -5.93 10.65
C GLN A 422 14.21 -5.02 11.25
N THR A 423 13.87 -3.73 11.39
CA THR A 423 14.53 -2.81 12.32
C THR A 423 13.50 -1.80 12.80
N CYS A 424 13.27 -1.76 14.11
CA CYS A 424 12.33 -0.81 14.70
C CYS A 424 12.97 0.58 14.79
N ALA A 425 12.41 1.53 14.05
CA ALA A 425 12.46 2.95 14.38
C ALA A 425 11.11 3.57 13.99
N SER A 426 10.19 3.65 14.95
CA SER A 426 8.92 4.36 14.78
C SER A 426 9.17 5.86 14.77
N VAL A 427 9.43 6.42 13.59
CA VAL A 427 9.26 7.86 13.38
C VAL A 427 7.76 8.12 13.31
N GLN A 428 7.21 8.69 14.38
CA GLN A 428 5.85 9.21 14.37
C GLN A 428 5.81 10.39 13.38
N ALA A 429 5.12 10.19 12.26
CA ALA A 429 4.65 11.29 11.45
C ALA A 429 3.25 11.66 11.95
N ASP A 430 3.17 12.63 12.84
CA ASP A 430 1.90 13.24 13.22
C ASP A 430 1.34 13.95 11.97
N GLY A 431 0.22 13.46 11.47
CA GLY A 431 -0.43 13.93 10.26
C GLY A 431 -1.92 13.69 10.36
N ASP A 432 -2.63 14.67 10.92
CA ASP A 432 -4.10 14.74 10.87
C ASP A 432 -4.58 14.61 9.43
N VAL A 433 -5.58 13.76 9.20
CA VAL A 433 -6.34 13.73 7.95
C VAL A 433 -7.82 13.63 8.29
N ASP A 434 -8.51 14.76 8.22
CA ASP A 434 -9.96 14.83 8.14
C ASP A 434 -10.37 15.77 6.99
N SER A 435 -11.58 15.53 6.48
CA SER A 435 -12.37 16.32 5.53
C SER A 435 -12.05 16.26 4.03
N ASP A 436 -13.04 15.75 3.30
CA ASP A 436 -13.30 16.01 1.89
C ASP A 436 -13.44 17.52 1.61
N ALA A 437 -12.44 18.15 0.99
CA ALA A 437 -12.61 19.48 0.41
C ALA A 437 -11.71 19.79 -0.79
N ARG A 438 -12.35 19.91 -1.96
CA ARG A 438 -12.05 20.89 -3.02
C ARG A 438 -10.59 20.96 -3.53
N VAL A 439 -10.32 20.22 -4.62
CA VAL A 439 -9.11 20.36 -5.45
C VAL A 439 -8.88 21.83 -5.86
N PRO A 440 -7.75 22.46 -5.45
CA PRO A 440 -7.29 23.71 -6.04
C PRO A 440 -6.91 23.50 -7.51
N LYS A 441 -7.26 24.44 -8.40
CA LYS A 441 -7.04 24.30 -9.86
C LYS A 441 -5.57 24.08 -10.27
N ASP A 442 -4.61 24.42 -9.41
CA ASP A 442 -3.18 24.33 -9.69
C ASP A 442 -2.53 22.98 -9.28
N SER A 443 -3.24 22.12 -8.55
CA SER A 443 -2.67 20.92 -7.92
C SER A 443 -2.26 19.80 -8.88
N LEU A 444 -2.81 19.77 -10.10
CA LEU A 444 -2.51 18.76 -11.13
C LEU A 444 -1.10 18.91 -11.72
N HIS A 445 -0.44 20.05 -11.53
CA HIS A 445 0.85 20.35 -12.17
C HIS A 445 2.08 19.91 -11.37
N ASP A 446 1.98 19.72 -10.05
CA ASP A 446 3.20 19.67 -9.23
C ASP A 446 4.01 18.37 -9.41
N ALA A 447 3.33 17.24 -9.53
CA ALA A 447 3.93 15.92 -9.78
C ALA A 447 3.94 15.50 -11.26
N ALA A 448 3.74 16.44 -12.19
CA ALA A 448 3.72 16.15 -13.63
C ALA A 448 5.13 15.88 -14.21
N ASP A 449 5.16 15.22 -15.38
CA ASP A 449 6.37 14.96 -16.17
C ASP A 449 7.41 14.04 -15.50
N ILE A 450 7.00 13.26 -14.50
CA ILE A 450 7.88 12.29 -13.81
C ILE A 450 7.73 10.91 -14.47
N LEU A 451 8.84 10.18 -14.60
CA LEU A 451 8.86 8.74 -14.85
C LEU A 451 9.72 8.06 -13.80
N LEU A 452 9.20 6.99 -13.21
CA LEU A 452 9.88 6.12 -12.26
C LEU A 452 9.93 4.70 -12.84
N GLY A 453 11.09 4.33 -13.40
CA GLY A 453 11.40 2.98 -13.84
C GLY A 453 11.91 2.13 -12.70
N MET A 454 11.05 1.29 -12.13
CA MET A 454 11.43 0.34 -11.06
C MET A 454 11.94 -0.96 -11.66
N SER A 455 13.05 -1.48 -11.13
CA SER A 455 13.62 -2.76 -11.60
C SER A 455 12.76 -3.99 -11.35
N SER A 456 11.80 -3.92 -10.44
CA SER A 456 10.84 -4.98 -10.13
C SER A 456 9.50 -4.37 -9.70
N VAL A 457 8.40 -5.07 -9.93
CA VAL A 457 7.08 -4.75 -9.36
C VAL A 457 7.14 -4.77 -7.82
N PRO A 458 6.20 -4.09 -7.12
CA PRO A 458 6.02 -4.21 -5.68
C PRO A 458 6.01 -5.66 -5.19
N TYR A 459 6.54 -5.88 -3.98
CA TYR A 459 6.66 -7.18 -3.31
C TYR A 459 7.56 -8.21 -4.01
N SER A 460 8.29 -7.82 -5.07
CA SER A 460 9.21 -8.70 -5.79
C SER A 460 10.69 -8.34 -5.57
N LEU A 461 11.53 -9.38 -5.65
CA LEU A 461 12.98 -9.23 -5.65
C LEU A 461 13.47 -8.68 -7.00
N SER A 462 14.67 -8.11 -6.98
CA SER A 462 15.43 -7.77 -8.19
C SER A 462 16.74 -8.57 -8.18
N TYR A 463 17.14 -9.14 -9.32
CA TYR A 463 18.28 -10.06 -9.38
C TYR A 463 19.53 -9.40 -9.96
N ARG A 464 20.67 -9.87 -9.42
CA ARG A 464 22.01 -9.38 -9.69
C ARG A 464 22.93 -10.57 -9.94
N ASP A 465 23.64 -10.54 -11.06
CA ASP A 465 24.80 -11.38 -11.30
C ASP A 465 26.03 -10.61 -10.79
N GLY A 466 26.80 -11.22 -9.87
CA GLY A 466 27.97 -10.57 -9.26
C GLY A 466 29.09 -10.22 -10.26
N LYS A 467 29.08 -10.77 -11.47
CA LYS A 467 30.03 -10.49 -12.56
C LYS A 467 29.41 -9.73 -13.73
N GLN A 468 28.10 -9.86 -13.94
CA GLN A 468 27.42 -9.27 -15.11
C GLN A 468 26.55 -8.04 -14.80
N GLY A 469 26.28 -7.72 -13.53
CA GLY A 469 25.38 -6.63 -13.14
C GLY A 469 23.93 -7.12 -12.97
N THR A 470 22.96 -6.20 -12.87
CA THR A 470 21.54 -6.56 -12.74
C THR A 470 20.84 -6.71 -14.09
N TRP A 471 19.92 -7.66 -14.18
CA TRP A 471 19.16 -7.92 -15.41
C TRP A 471 18.47 -6.66 -15.95
N TYR A 472 17.90 -5.86 -15.04
CA TYR A 472 17.22 -4.61 -15.39
C TYR A 472 18.17 -3.57 -15.98
N ILE A 473 19.29 -3.24 -15.32
CA ILE A 473 20.18 -2.18 -15.81
C ILE A 473 20.92 -2.63 -17.07
N GLN A 474 21.33 -3.89 -17.16
CA GLN A 474 21.95 -4.43 -18.36
C GLN A 474 21.00 -4.42 -19.57
N SER A 475 19.71 -4.75 -19.38
CA SER A 475 18.70 -4.65 -20.44
C SER A 475 18.36 -3.19 -20.77
N LEU A 476 18.22 -2.31 -19.77
CA LEU A 476 17.96 -0.87 -19.97
C LEU A 476 19.06 -0.23 -20.83
N CYS A 477 20.33 -0.42 -20.46
CA CYS A 477 21.47 0.10 -21.20
C CYS A 477 21.51 -0.48 -22.62
N ARG A 478 21.27 -1.77 -22.81
CA ARG A 478 21.23 -2.42 -24.13
C ARG A 478 20.12 -1.83 -25.03
N ASN A 479 18.91 -1.71 -24.49
CA ASN A 479 17.76 -1.24 -25.26
C ASN A 479 17.86 0.27 -25.58
N LEU A 480 18.41 1.09 -24.68
CA LEU A 480 18.77 2.48 -25.00
C LEU A 480 19.73 2.56 -26.20
N LEU A 481 20.80 1.75 -26.20
CA LEU A 481 21.77 1.74 -27.30
C LEU A 481 21.20 1.22 -28.63
N GLN A 482 20.25 0.28 -28.60
CA GLN A 482 19.67 -0.33 -29.81
C GLN A 482 18.48 0.45 -30.39
N LEU A 483 17.70 1.12 -29.54
CA LEU A 483 16.40 1.69 -29.93
C LEU A 483 16.40 3.22 -30.02
N VAL A 484 17.30 3.93 -29.32
CA VAL A 484 17.50 5.38 -29.54
C VAL A 484 17.93 5.69 -30.99
N PRO A 485 18.86 4.95 -31.63
CA PRO A 485 19.18 5.16 -33.06
C PRO A 485 18.03 4.84 -34.03
N ARG A 486 16.94 4.26 -33.53
CA ARG A 486 15.69 3.97 -34.27
C ARG A 486 14.57 4.94 -33.91
N GLU A 487 14.90 6.03 -33.19
CA GLU A 487 13.98 7.09 -32.75
C GLU A 487 12.80 6.58 -31.90
N ALA A 488 12.97 5.45 -31.21
CA ALA A 488 11.96 4.94 -30.30
C ALA A 488 11.78 5.85 -29.08
N ASP A 489 10.53 6.02 -28.63
CA ASP A 489 10.24 6.71 -27.38
C ASP A 489 10.59 5.85 -26.15
N LEU A 490 10.86 6.51 -25.03
CA LEU A 490 11.31 5.88 -23.80
C LEU A 490 10.34 4.83 -23.23
N LEU A 491 9.02 4.98 -23.42
CA LEU A 491 8.06 3.98 -22.95
C LEU A 491 8.10 2.73 -23.84
N SER A 492 8.27 2.90 -25.16
CA SER A 492 8.57 1.78 -26.07
C SER A 492 9.88 1.08 -25.69
N ILE A 493 10.93 1.83 -25.36
CA ILE A 493 12.23 1.27 -24.89
C ILE A 493 12.03 0.48 -23.58
N LEU A 494 11.33 1.04 -22.60
CA LEU A 494 11.07 0.37 -21.32
C LEU A 494 10.12 -0.84 -21.46
N THR A 495 9.26 -0.85 -22.48
CA THR A 495 8.45 -2.02 -22.82
C THR A 495 9.33 -3.17 -23.32
N GLU A 496 10.34 -2.88 -24.14
CA GLU A 496 11.32 -3.90 -24.54
C GLU A 496 12.20 -4.35 -23.36
N VAL A 497 12.54 -3.47 -22.42
CA VAL A 497 13.21 -3.86 -21.17
C VAL A 497 12.35 -4.83 -20.33
N ASN A 498 11.03 -4.60 -20.26
CA ASN A 498 10.12 -5.55 -19.61
C ASN A 498 10.08 -6.90 -20.34
N ASN A 499 10.04 -6.87 -21.69
CA ASN A 499 10.06 -8.06 -22.54
C ASN A 499 11.35 -8.87 -22.39
N ASP A 500 12.51 -8.21 -22.35
CA ASP A 500 13.83 -8.80 -22.09
C ASP A 500 13.88 -9.46 -20.71
N VAL A 501 13.61 -8.69 -19.65
CA VAL A 501 13.84 -9.12 -18.26
C VAL A 501 12.84 -10.22 -17.84
N SER A 502 11.60 -10.19 -18.34
CA SER A 502 10.60 -11.24 -18.09
C SER A 502 10.99 -12.62 -18.64
N LYS A 503 11.87 -12.66 -19.64
CA LYS A 503 12.43 -13.90 -20.22
C LYS A 503 13.70 -14.37 -19.52
N MET A 504 14.32 -13.51 -18.69
CA MET A 504 15.50 -13.88 -17.92
C MET A 504 15.09 -14.76 -16.74
N SER A 505 15.91 -15.78 -16.48
CA SER A 505 15.81 -16.59 -15.28
C SER A 505 17.20 -16.98 -14.77
N ASP A 506 17.27 -17.40 -13.52
CA ASP A 506 18.50 -17.97 -12.98
C ASP A 506 18.75 -19.38 -13.54
N GLN A 507 19.89 -19.96 -13.21
CA GLN A 507 20.29 -21.29 -13.69
C GLN A 507 19.29 -22.41 -13.32
N THR A 508 18.44 -22.18 -12.31
CA THR A 508 17.38 -23.12 -11.90
C THR A 508 16.03 -22.89 -12.59
N GLY A 509 15.86 -21.77 -13.31
CA GLY A 509 14.60 -21.38 -13.93
C GLY A 509 13.51 -20.88 -12.97
N THR A 510 13.81 -20.80 -11.67
CA THR A 510 12.84 -20.49 -10.61
C THR A 510 12.71 -18.99 -10.34
N LYS A 511 13.79 -18.23 -10.52
CA LYS A 511 13.81 -16.78 -10.32
C LYS A 511 13.41 -16.09 -11.61
N ARG A 512 12.38 -15.24 -11.55
CA ARG A 512 11.92 -14.38 -12.64
C ARG A 512 11.71 -12.96 -12.12
N GLN A 513 11.89 -11.98 -12.99
CA GLN A 513 11.77 -10.56 -12.67
C GLN A 513 10.93 -9.87 -13.73
N ILE A 514 10.12 -8.91 -13.31
CA ILE A 514 9.35 -8.05 -14.21
C ILE A 514 9.50 -6.60 -13.72
N PRO A 515 10.20 -5.73 -14.47
CA PRO A 515 10.30 -4.31 -14.14
C PRO A 515 8.95 -3.61 -14.32
N GLN A 516 8.79 -2.45 -13.69
CA GLN A 516 7.56 -1.66 -13.75
C GLN A 516 7.87 -0.17 -13.88
N PRO A 517 7.64 0.45 -15.05
CA PRO A 517 7.56 1.89 -15.15
C PRO A 517 6.23 2.42 -14.62
N ALA A 518 6.28 3.47 -13.81
CA ALA A 518 5.15 4.32 -13.45
C ALA A 518 5.44 5.77 -13.87
N PHE A 519 4.46 6.51 -14.40
CA PHE A 519 4.74 7.83 -14.96
C PHE A 519 3.53 8.79 -14.93
N SER A 520 3.86 10.08 -14.89
CA SER A 520 2.99 11.24 -15.10
C SER A 520 3.43 12.08 -16.32
N LEU A 521 4.19 11.46 -17.23
CA LEU A 521 4.58 12.04 -18.52
C LEU A 521 3.33 12.41 -19.34
N ARG A 522 3.32 13.63 -19.89
CA ARG A 522 2.25 14.20 -20.72
C ARG A 522 2.55 14.16 -22.22
N LYS A 523 3.77 13.78 -22.59
CA LYS A 523 4.32 13.75 -23.95
C LYS A 523 5.28 12.56 -24.09
N LYS A 524 5.58 12.14 -25.33
CA LYS A 524 6.63 11.16 -25.62
C LYS A 524 8.01 11.74 -25.28
N VAL A 525 8.85 10.94 -24.63
CA VAL A 525 10.28 11.24 -24.44
C VAL A 525 11.04 10.49 -25.53
N VAL A 526 11.54 11.20 -26.55
CA VAL A 526 12.38 10.61 -27.61
C VAL A 526 13.75 11.25 -27.51
N PHE A 527 14.80 10.47 -27.22
CA PHE A 527 16.15 11.01 -27.18
C PHE A 527 16.69 11.20 -28.61
N PRO A 528 17.19 12.39 -28.98
CA PRO A 528 17.85 12.59 -30.27
C PRO A 528 19.07 11.69 -30.43
N VAL A 529 19.23 11.11 -31.62
CA VAL A 529 20.33 10.18 -31.95
C VAL A 529 21.69 10.89 -31.77
N PRO A 530 22.58 10.39 -30.89
CA PRO A 530 23.89 10.99 -30.71
C PRO A 530 24.78 10.84 -31.96
N LYS A 531 25.59 11.87 -32.23
CA LYS A 531 26.58 11.85 -33.33
C LYS A 531 27.79 10.97 -33.03
N ALA A 532 28.08 10.72 -31.76
CA ALA A 532 29.16 9.84 -31.33
C ALA A 532 28.76 8.36 -31.51
N PRO A 533 29.70 7.45 -31.81
CA PRO A 533 29.41 6.02 -31.85
C PRO A 533 28.92 5.52 -30.48
N ALA A 534 28.01 4.54 -30.51
CA ALA A 534 27.50 3.90 -29.30
C ALA A 534 28.63 3.24 -28.47
N PRO A 535 28.66 3.43 -27.14
CA PRO A 535 29.64 2.78 -26.27
C PRO A 535 29.46 1.25 -26.26
N SER A 536 30.56 0.52 -26.09
CA SER A 536 30.52 -0.91 -25.81
C SER A 536 30.18 -1.13 -24.33
N LEU A 537 29.07 -1.82 -24.04
CA LEU A 537 28.78 -2.26 -22.68
C LEU A 537 29.89 -3.18 -22.16
N SER A 538 30.21 -3.03 -20.87
CA SER A 538 31.21 -3.87 -20.20
C SER A 538 30.81 -5.36 -20.26
N LYS A 539 31.73 -6.21 -20.73
CA LYS A 539 31.54 -7.66 -20.85
C LYS A 539 31.54 -8.35 -19.50
#